data_AF-V7AS87-F1
#
_entry.id   AF-V7AS87-F1
#
_cell.length_a   1.000
_cell.length_b   1.000
_cell.length_c   1.000
_cell.angle_alpha   90.00
_cell.angle_beta   90.00
_cell.angle_gamma   90.00
#
_symmetry.space_group_name_H-M   'P 1'
#
loop_
_entity.id
_entity.type
_entity.pdbx_description
1 polymer ?
#
loop_
_entity_poly.entity_id
_entity_poly.type
_entity_poly.pdbx_seq_one_letter_code
_entity_poly.pdbx_strand_id
1 'polypeptide(L)'
;IWPQKQVHHSLGFASSNTKTNKGMADPSIMVNLSDEEKEESKGWRKALKNVGNWMTHKDKDKWLKDMRGNLSLVATVIATMTFQSALNPPGGVRPPKESQGIVGCSDDLWPCPGESILGYTQSKDYTDFLIWNTTCFISSSAVCLLLVSGFPLEHRFFTWLLSIGMCITITSLTLTYKYGAEMVTPDPIWTTSTSMFGIVFIIWIALLVLVASVLCLRLFIWILTKWFAKPEK
;
A
#
# COMPACT_ATOMS: atom_id res chain seq x y z
N ILE A 1 83.49 32.96 11.12
CA ILE A 1 83.25 33.22 12.57
C ILE A 1 81.95 34.02 12.68
N TRP A 2 81.16 33.84 13.75
CA TRP A 2 79.78 34.34 14.00
C TRP A 2 79.73 35.83 14.49
N PRO A 3 78.57 36.48 14.81
CA PRO A 3 77.10 36.27 14.56
C PRO A 3 76.45 37.54 13.88
N GLN A 4 75.18 38.00 13.90
CA GLN A 4 73.78 37.67 14.36
C GLN A 4 72.79 37.97 13.16
N LYS A 5 71.43 38.00 13.10
CA LYS A 5 70.22 38.04 14.01
C LYS A 5 69.89 39.41 14.69
N GLN A 6 68.63 39.87 14.92
CA GLN A 6 67.23 39.53 14.52
C GLN A 6 66.42 40.82 14.16
N VAL A 7 65.48 40.85 13.18
CA VAL A 7 64.01 40.53 13.13
C VAL A 7 63.05 41.45 13.92
N HIS A 8 61.91 41.79 13.27
CA HIS A 8 60.68 42.50 13.70
C HIS A 8 60.67 44.05 13.71
N HIS A 9 59.53 44.72 13.49
CA HIS A 9 58.45 44.56 12.49
C HIS A 9 57.61 45.85 12.52
N SER A 10 57.21 46.41 11.38
CA SER A 10 56.48 47.69 11.33
C SER A 10 54.95 47.50 11.38
N LEU A 11 54.27 48.51 11.95
CA LEU A 11 52.82 48.71 11.85
C LEU A 11 52.57 50.09 11.21
N GLY A 12 52.03 50.08 9.99
CA GLY A 12 51.59 51.28 9.28
C GLY A 12 50.09 51.52 9.47
N PHE A 13 49.69 52.78 9.57
CA PHE A 13 48.29 53.18 9.77
C PHE A 13 47.51 53.33 8.45
N ALA A 14 46.17 53.36 8.61
CA ALA A 14 45.18 54.18 7.89
C ALA A 14 44.17 53.49 6.96
N SER A 15 42.91 53.46 7.45
CA SER A 15 41.66 53.89 6.78
C SER A 15 41.39 53.57 5.31
N SER A 16 40.27 52.86 5.04
CA SER A 16 39.32 53.33 4.02
C SER A 16 37.88 52.80 4.21
N ASN A 17 36.94 53.73 4.15
CA ASN A 17 35.52 53.67 3.73
C ASN A 17 34.83 52.32 3.49
N THR A 18 33.67 52.15 4.13
CA THR A 18 32.57 51.33 3.63
C THR A 18 31.95 51.93 2.35
N LYS A 19 31.87 51.14 1.27
CA LYS A 19 30.91 51.36 0.18
C LYS A 19 30.32 50.02 -0.28
N THR A 20 29.00 50.00 -0.45
CA THR A 20 28.25 48.87 -1.00
C THR A 20 28.54 48.67 -2.48
N ASN A 21 28.67 47.42 -2.92
CA ASN A 21 28.48 47.05 -4.33
C ASN A 21 27.55 45.84 -4.42
N LYS A 22 26.67 45.83 -5.43
CA LYS A 22 25.85 44.66 -5.75
C LYS A 22 26.77 43.52 -6.21
N GLY A 23 26.57 42.32 -5.68
CA GLY A 23 27.25 41.13 -6.18
C GLY A 23 26.83 40.82 -7.61
N MET A 24 27.79 40.87 -8.54
CA MET A 24 27.67 40.19 -9.82
C MET A 24 27.79 38.69 -9.53
N ALA A 25 26.79 37.88 -9.88
CA ALA A 25 26.86 36.44 -9.67
C ALA A 25 27.95 35.83 -10.57
N ASP A 26 28.84 35.02 -10.00
CA ASP A 26 29.93 34.40 -10.74
C ASP A 26 29.39 33.34 -11.73
N PRO A 27 29.63 33.48 -13.06
CA PRO A 27 29.13 32.52 -14.04
C PRO A 27 29.61 31.09 -13.79
N SER A 28 30.80 30.90 -13.22
CA SER A 28 31.38 29.57 -12.98
C SER A 28 30.55 28.72 -12.01
N ILE A 29 29.94 29.36 -11.00
CA ILE A 29 29.09 28.67 -10.01
C ILE A 29 27.79 28.20 -10.67
N MET A 30 27.17 29.03 -11.52
CA MET A 30 25.94 28.66 -12.24
C MET A 30 26.19 27.56 -13.29
N VAL A 31 27.34 27.59 -13.98
CA VAL A 31 27.73 26.53 -14.91
C VAL A 31 27.87 25.20 -14.15
N ASN A 32 28.65 25.17 -13.06
CA ASN A 32 28.90 23.96 -12.28
C ASN A 32 27.60 23.33 -11.74
N LEU A 33 26.72 24.10 -11.09
CA LEU A 33 25.42 23.57 -10.63
C LEU A 33 24.62 22.95 -11.79
N SER A 34 24.58 23.64 -12.94
CA SER A 34 23.81 23.16 -14.10
C SER A 34 24.40 21.87 -14.70
N ASP A 35 25.71 21.65 -14.60
CA ASP A 35 26.36 20.45 -15.15
C ASP A 35 26.32 19.27 -14.17
N GLU A 36 26.33 19.52 -12.85
CA GLU A 36 26.03 18.49 -11.83
C GLU A 36 24.61 17.95 -11.97
N GLU A 37 23.58 18.82 -12.10
CA GLU A 37 22.19 18.38 -12.36
C GLU A 37 22.08 17.56 -13.67
N LYS A 38 22.81 17.95 -14.72
CA LYS A 38 22.83 17.21 -16.00
C LYS A 38 23.47 15.84 -15.87
N GLU A 39 24.58 15.69 -15.13
CA GLU A 39 25.19 14.39 -14.87
C GLU A 39 24.32 13.51 -13.98
N GLU A 40 23.75 14.03 -12.89
CA GLU A 40 22.85 13.27 -12.02
C GLU A 40 21.63 12.78 -12.82
N SER A 41 21.05 13.65 -13.66
CA SER A 41 19.93 13.29 -14.54
C SER A 41 20.29 12.20 -15.56
N LYS A 42 21.53 12.17 -16.09
CA LYS A 42 22.01 11.06 -16.93
C LYS A 42 22.18 9.77 -16.12
N GLY A 43 22.74 9.87 -14.91
CA GLY A 43 22.93 8.77 -13.96
C GLY A 43 21.61 8.08 -13.63
N TRP A 44 20.60 8.84 -13.18
CA TRP A 44 19.27 8.31 -12.90
C TRP A 44 18.59 7.70 -14.13
N ARG A 45 18.66 8.34 -15.30
CA ARG A 45 18.12 7.77 -16.55
C ARG A 45 18.80 6.44 -16.92
N LYS A 46 20.12 6.31 -16.70
CA LYS A 46 20.89 5.08 -16.95
C LYS A 46 20.53 3.97 -15.94
N ALA A 47 20.39 4.31 -14.65
CA ALA A 47 19.93 3.37 -13.62
C ALA A 47 18.51 2.86 -13.89
N LEU A 48 17.56 3.76 -14.17
CA LEU A 48 16.18 3.41 -14.52
C LEU A 48 16.10 2.53 -15.78
N LYS A 49 16.95 2.79 -16.80
CA LYS A 49 17.01 1.97 -18.02
C LYS A 49 17.55 0.56 -17.74
N ASN A 50 18.57 0.41 -16.89
CA ASN A 50 19.05 -0.92 -16.47
C ASN A 50 17.99 -1.70 -15.67
N VAL A 51 17.32 -1.05 -14.72
CA VAL A 51 16.22 -1.66 -13.94
C VAL A 51 15.04 -2.05 -14.83
N GLY A 52 14.75 -1.26 -15.87
CA GLY A 52 13.78 -1.59 -16.91
C GLY A 52 14.16 -2.84 -17.71
N ASN A 53 15.40 -2.91 -18.21
CA ASN A 53 15.91 -4.06 -18.96
C ASN A 53 15.98 -5.35 -18.12
N TRP A 54 16.30 -5.26 -16.83
CA TRP A 54 16.28 -6.41 -15.92
C TRP A 54 14.85 -6.96 -15.71
N MET A 55 13.84 -6.08 -15.71
CA MET A 55 12.42 -6.48 -15.68
C MET A 55 11.85 -6.92 -17.04
N THR A 56 12.63 -7.04 -18.12
CA THR A 56 12.19 -7.61 -19.40
C THR A 56 12.64 -9.06 -19.58
N HIS A 57 12.02 -9.96 -18.80
CA HIS A 57 12.06 -11.40 -19.10
C HIS A 57 11.43 -11.71 -20.46
N LYS A 58 12.02 -12.67 -21.18
CA LYS A 58 11.70 -13.01 -22.57
C LYS A 58 10.36 -13.73 -22.75
N ASP A 59 9.82 -14.33 -21.67
CA ASP A 59 8.55 -15.08 -21.63
C ASP A 59 7.39 -14.30 -20.98
N LYS A 60 7.44 -12.95 -21.04
CA LYS A 60 6.48 -12.07 -20.35
C LYS A 60 5.01 -12.43 -20.58
N ASP A 61 4.62 -12.72 -21.82
CA ASP A 61 3.21 -12.95 -22.16
C ASP A 61 2.69 -14.30 -21.66
N LYS A 62 3.57 -15.29 -21.54
CA LYS A 62 3.25 -16.57 -20.90
C LYS A 62 3.08 -16.36 -19.40
N TRP A 63 4.08 -15.75 -18.76
CA TRP A 63 4.05 -15.47 -17.32
C TRP A 63 2.84 -14.59 -16.91
N LEU A 64 2.47 -13.59 -17.73
CA LEU A 64 1.29 -12.75 -17.51
C LEU A 64 -0.03 -13.53 -17.65
N LYS A 65 -0.12 -14.50 -18.57
CA LYS A 65 -1.29 -15.38 -18.71
C LYS A 65 -1.42 -16.34 -17.53
N ASP A 66 -0.32 -16.99 -17.14
CA ASP A 66 -0.27 -17.91 -16.00
C ASP A 66 -0.61 -17.18 -14.69
N MET A 67 -0.03 -15.98 -14.48
CA MET A 67 -0.35 -15.09 -13.36
C MET A 67 -1.81 -14.63 -13.38
N ARG A 68 -2.37 -14.25 -14.55
CA ARG A 68 -3.79 -13.87 -14.70
C ARG A 68 -4.73 -14.99 -14.30
N GLY A 69 -4.44 -16.23 -14.71
CA GLY A 69 -5.21 -17.42 -14.31
C GLY A 69 -5.18 -17.64 -12.80
N ASN A 70 -3.97 -17.67 -12.21
CA ASN A 70 -3.78 -17.89 -10.78
C ASN A 70 -4.43 -16.79 -9.91
N LEU A 71 -4.29 -15.52 -10.28
CA LEU A 71 -4.93 -14.40 -9.58
C LEU A 71 -6.46 -14.47 -9.69
N SER A 72 -7.01 -14.87 -10.85
CA SER A 72 -8.46 -15.00 -11.02
C SER A 72 -9.03 -16.14 -10.19
N LEU A 73 -8.29 -17.25 -10.06
CA LEU A 73 -8.65 -18.36 -9.17
C LEU A 73 -8.64 -17.91 -7.70
N VAL A 74 -7.55 -17.29 -7.24
CA VAL A 74 -7.41 -16.80 -5.85
C VAL A 74 -8.50 -15.78 -5.50
N ALA A 75 -8.75 -14.80 -6.38
CA ALA A 75 -9.80 -13.81 -6.16
C ALA A 75 -11.21 -14.44 -6.14
N THR A 76 -11.48 -15.46 -6.98
CA THR A 76 -12.76 -16.19 -6.95
C THR A 76 -12.93 -17.00 -5.67
N VAL A 77 -11.86 -17.63 -5.17
CA VAL A 77 -11.87 -18.31 -3.87
C VAL A 77 -12.14 -17.33 -2.73
N ILE A 78 -11.46 -16.18 -2.71
CA ILE A 78 -11.67 -15.15 -1.68
C ILE A 78 -13.12 -14.64 -1.72
N ALA A 79 -13.64 -14.30 -2.90
CA ALA A 79 -15.04 -13.89 -3.08
C ALA A 79 -16.02 -14.95 -2.53
N THR A 80 -15.75 -16.23 -2.82
CA THR A 80 -16.57 -17.36 -2.34
C THR A 80 -16.52 -17.49 -0.82
N MET A 81 -15.35 -17.37 -0.20
CA MET A 81 -15.18 -17.47 1.26
C MET A 81 -15.81 -16.27 2.00
N THR A 82 -15.70 -15.06 1.46
CA THR A 82 -16.39 -13.87 2.00
C THR A 82 -17.91 -14.01 1.90
N PHE A 83 -18.43 -14.40 0.73
CA PHE A 83 -19.87 -14.65 0.54
C PHE A 83 -20.41 -15.72 1.48
N GLN A 84 -19.70 -16.85 1.64
CA GLN A 84 -20.09 -17.91 2.56
C GLN A 84 -20.09 -17.45 4.03
N SER A 85 -19.10 -16.66 4.46
CA SER A 85 -19.00 -16.17 5.84
C SER A 85 -19.89 -14.97 6.17
N ALA A 86 -20.42 -14.28 5.15
CA ALA A 86 -21.48 -13.29 5.32
C ALA A 86 -22.87 -13.95 5.46
N LEU A 87 -23.16 -15.00 4.70
CA LEU A 87 -24.42 -15.75 4.79
C LEU A 87 -24.46 -16.77 5.95
N ASN A 88 -23.30 -17.27 6.37
CA ASN A 88 -23.13 -18.16 7.52
C ASN A 88 -22.23 -17.42 8.53
N PRO A 89 -22.79 -16.45 9.28
CA PRO A 89 -21.99 -15.58 10.13
C PRO A 89 -21.25 -16.35 11.23
N PRO A 90 -20.10 -15.83 11.72
CA PRO A 90 -19.43 -16.39 12.89
C PRO A 90 -20.40 -16.49 14.08
N GLY A 91 -20.26 -17.58 14.86
CA GLY A 91 -21.21 -17.94 15.92
C GLY A 91 -22.60 -18.40 15.45
N GLY A 92 -22.87 -18.37 14.15
CA GLY A 92 -24.11 -18.85 13.54
C GLY A 92 -25.30 -17.91 13.71
N VAL A 93 -26.45 -18.41 13.26
CA VAL A 93 -27.76 -17.76 13.37
C VAL A 93 -28.64 -18.46 14.40
N ARG A 94 -29.61 -17.74 14.98
CA ARG A 94 -30.55 -18.34 15.93
C ARG A 94 -31.47 -19.36 15.22
N PRO A 95 -31.58 -20.60 15.70
CA PRO A 95 -32.54 -21.56 15.16
C PRO A 95 -33.98 -21.20 15.54
N PRO A 96 -34.99 -21.57 14.72
CA PRO A 96 -36.40 -21.45 15.11
C PRO A 96 -36.73 -22.37 16.29
N LYS A 97 -37.70 -21.96 17.12
CA LYS A 97 -38.27 -22.82 18.17
C LYS A 97 -39.41 -23.66 17.59
N GLU A 98 -39.17 -24.96 17.41
CA GLU A 98 -40.18 -25.89 16.88
C GLU A 98 -41.42 -26.01 17.78
N SER A 99 -41.25 -25.82 19.10
CA SER A 99 -42.22 -26.17 20.15
C SER A 99 -43.55 -25.41 20.16
N GLN A 100 -43.77 -24.45 19.24
CA GLN A 100 -45.03 -23.71 19.11
C GLN A 100 -45.53 -23.57 17.66
N GLY A 101 -44.84 -24.13 16.66
CA GLY A 101 -45.21 -24.06 15.24
C GLY A 101 -45.18 -22.66 14.60
N ILE A 102 -45.01 -21.59 15.38
CA ILE A 102 -44.97 -20.20 14.92
C ILE A 102 -43.50 -19.76 14.86
N VAL A 103 -42.95 -19.63 13.63
CA VAL A 103 -41.65 -18.98 13.40
C VAL A 103 -41.86 -17.46 13.38
N GLY A 104 -42.16 -16.91 14.55
CA GLY A 104 -42.29 -15.47 14.78
C GLY A 104 -41.04 -14.90 15.45
N CYS A 105 -40.77 -13.62 15.18
CA CYS A 105 -40.03 -12.80 16.13
C CYS A 105 -41.02 -12.06 17.04
N SER A 106 -40.61 -11.80 18.27
CA SER A 106 -41.39 -11.08 19.28
C SER A 106 -40.43 -10.18 20.06
N ASP A 107 -40.91 -9.07 20.60
CA ASP A 107 -40.05 -8.02 21.17
C ASP A 107 -39.19 -8.49 22.35
N ASP A 108 -39.59 -9.58 23.03
CA ASP A 108 -38.82 -10.24 24.10
C ASP A 108 -37.79 -11.29 23.61
N LEU A 109 -37.72 -11.57 22.30
CA LEU A 109 -37.05 -12.75 21.74
C LEU A 109 -35.91 -12.42 20.75
N TRP A 110 -35.05 -11.48 21.11
CA TRP A 110 -33.85 -11.12 20.33
C TRP A 110 -32.67 -12.08 20.52
N PRO A 111 -31.79 -12.25 19.50
CA PRO A 111 -32.04 -11.92 18.09
C PRO A 111 -33.16 -12.79 17.51
N CYS A 112 -33.79 -12.39 16.41
CA CYS A 112 -34.86 -13.16 15.77
C CYS A 112 -34.34 -14.52 15.20
N PRO A 113 -35.22 -15.53 14.99
CA PRO A 113 -34.85 -16.73 14.24
C PRO A 113 -34.27 -16.37 12.86
N GLY A 114 -33.10 -16.90 12.53
CA GLY A 114 -32.37 -16.58 11.29
C GLY A 114 -31.40 -15.38 11.38
N GLU A 115 -31.44 -14.58 12.44
CA GLU A 115 -30.45 -13.50 12.68
C GLU A 115 -29.18 -14.03 13.37
N SER A 116 -28.05 -13.32 13.17
CA SER A 116 -26.76 -13.69 13.78
C SER A 116 -26.76 -13.55 15.29
N ILE A 117 -26.22 -14.55 15.98
CA ILE A 117 -26.06 -14.52 17.44
C ILE A 117 -24.99 -13.50 17.86
N LEU A 118 -23.84 -13.48 17.16
CA LEU A 118 -22.77 -12.52 17.44
C LEU A 118 -23.12 -11.09 16.98
N GLY A 119 -23.98 -10.95 15.97
CA GLY A 119 -24.54 -9.64 15.61
C GLY A 119 -25.35 -8.97 16.71
N TYR A 120 -25.91 -9.76 17.64
CA TYR A 120 -26.59 -9.24 18.83
C TYR A 120 -25.65 -9.11 20.04
N THR A 121 -24.83 -10.12 20.33
CA THR A 121 -23.99 -10.11 21.55
C THR A 121 -22.70 -9.31 21.43
N GLN A 122 -22.17 -9.12 20.22
CA GLN A 122 -20.93 -8.40 19.91
C GLN A 122 -21.13 -7.49 18.69
N SER A 123 -22.23 -6.72 18.71
CA SER A 123 -22.72 -5.91 17.58
C SER A 123 -21.69 -4.96 16.98
N LYS A 124 -20.74 -4.43 17.77
CA LYS A 124 -19.66 -3.58 17.27
C LYS A 124 -18.69 -4.36 16.38
N ASP A 125 -18.07 -5.39 16.92
CA ASP A 125 -17.01 -6.14 16.23
C ASP A 125 -17.58 -6.98 15.08
N TYR A 126 -18.87 -7.33 15.16
CA TYR A 126 -19.66 -7.86 14.05
C TYR A 126 -19.89 -6.83 12.93
N THR A 127 -20.11 -5.56 13.29
CA THR A 127 -20.23 -4.46 12.31
C THR A 127 -18.90 -4.23 11.58
N ASP A 128 -17.79 -4.15 12.32
CA ASP A 128 -16.44 -4.04 11.75
C ASP A 128 -16.14 -5.26 10.86
N PHE A 129 -16.44 -6.49 11.31
CA PHE A 129 -16.32 -7.71 10.52
C PHE A 129 -17.09 -7.62 9.20
N LEU A 130 -18.37 -7.22 9.20
CA LEU A 130 -19.17 -7.10 7.98
C LEU A 130 -18.65 -6.03 7.02
N ILE A 131 -18.14 -4.89 7.53
CA ILE A 131 -17.54 -3.84 6.70
C ILE A 131 -16.30 -4.37 5.98
N TRP A 132 -15.39 -5.04 6.70
CA TRP A 132 -14.18 -5.62 6.10
C TRP A 132 -14.52 -6.79 5.17
N ASN A 133 -15.47 -7.66 5.53
CA ASN A 133 -15.89 -8.79 4.71
C ASN A 133 -16.50 -8.32 3.37
N THR A 134 -17.42 -7.35 3.43
CA THR A 134 -18.07 -6.76 2.24
C THR A 134 -17.05 -6.03 1.37
N THR A 135 -16.12 -5.29 1.96
CA THR A 135 -15.01 -4.64 1.23
C THR A 135 -14.19 -5.69 0.47
N CYS A 136 -13.85 -6.79 1.13
CA CYS A 136 -13.09 -7.90 0.55
C CYS A 136 -13.84 -8.56 -0.62
N PHE A 137 -15.13 -8.87 -0.44
CA PHE A 137 -15.98 -9.45 -1.47
C PHE A 137 -16.07 -8.56 -2.71
N ILE A 138 -16.28 -7.24 -2.53
CA ILE A 138 -16.37 -6.28 -3.63
C ILE A 138 -15.02 -6.13 -4.33
N SER A 139 -13.91 -6.02 -3.60
CA SER A 139 -12.59 -5.85 -4.20
C SER A 139 -12.11 -7.11 -4.93
N SER A 140 -12.36 -8.31 -4.38
CA SER A 140 -12.06 -9.57 -5.08
C SER A 140 -12.94 -9.75 -6.31
N SER A 141 -14.21 -9.37 -6.24
CA SER A 141 -15.12 -9.40 -7.41
C SER A 141 -14.68 -8.43 -8.50
N ALA A 142 -14.25 -7.21 -8.13
CA ALA A 142 -13.69 -6.24 -9.07
C ALA A 142 -12.39 -6.73 -9.72
N VAL A 143 -11.52 -7.40 -8.95
CA VAL A 143 -10.32 -8.09 -9.48
C VAL A 143 -10.73 -9.17 -10.48
N CYS A 144 -11.68 -10.05 -10.15
CA CYS A 144 -12.18 -11.07 -11.07
C CYS A 144 -12.74 -10.47 -12.35
N LEU A 145 -13.55 -9.41 -12.27
CA LEU A 145 -14.10 -8.73 -13.45
C LEU A 145 -12.99 -8.13 -14.33
N LEU A 146 -12.02 -7.41 -13.75
CA LEU A 146 -10.87 -6.87 -14.49
C LEU A 146 -10.05 -7.99 -15.19
N LEU A 147 -9.89 -9.14 -14.53
CA LEU A 147 -9.20 -10.31 -15.08
C LEU A 147 -10.02 -11.05 -16.14
N VAL A 148 -11.35 -11.08 -16.04
CA VAL A 148 -12.24 -11.74 -17.01
C VAL A 148 -12.44 -10.88 -18.26
N SER A 149 -12.63 -9.57 -18.13
CA SER A 149 -12.86 -8.62 -19.24
C SER A 149 -11.75 -8.54 -20.30
N GLY A 150 -10.61 -9.21 -20.09
CA GLY A 150 -9.58 -9.35 -21.12
C GLY A 150 -8.73 -8.10 -21.38
N PHE A 151 -8.81 -7.09 -20.50
CA PHE A 151 -7.98 -5.90 -20.60
C PHE A 151 -6.47 -6.26 -20.69
N PRO A 152 -5.70 -5.60 -21.56
CA PRO A 152 -4.28 -5.91 -21.73
C PRO A 152 -3.48 -5.50 -20.49
N LEU A 153 -3.09 -6.49 -19.69
CA LEU A 153 -2.19 -6.32 -18.51
C LEU A 153 -0.78 -5.85 -18.89
N GLU A 154 -0.47 -5.79 -20.18
CA GLU A 154 0.69 -5.06 -20.71
C GLU A 154 0.59 -3.55 -20.42
N HIS A 155 -0.61 -2.96 -20.40
CA HIS A 155 -0.81 -1.55 -20.10
C HIS A 155 -0.71 -1.30 -18.59
N ARG A 156 0.36 -0.59 -18.20
CA ARG A 156 0.80 -0.35 -16.81
C ARG A 156 -0.30 0.16 -15.85
N PHE A 157 -1.31 0.87 -16.34
CA PHE A 157 -2.45 1.32 -15.54
C PHE A 157 -3.33 0.15 -15.04
N PHE A 158 -3.70 -0.80 -15.91
CA PHE A 158 -4.55 -1.93 -15.51
C PHE A 158 -3.84 -2.85 -14.53
N THR A 159 -2.55 -3.09 -14.73
CA THR A 159 -1.73 -3.91 -13.81
C THR A 159 -1.48 -3.21 -12.47
N TRP A 160 -1.43 -1.87 -12.43
CA TRP A 160 -1.43 -1.12 -11.17
C TRP A 160 -2.79 -1.17 -10.46
N LEU A 161 -3.89 -0.96 -11.18
CA LEU A 161 -5.25 -1.05 -10.64
C LEU A 161 -5.54 -2.46 -10.08
N LEU A 162 -5.15 -3.50 -10.82
CA LEU A 162 -5.19 -4.90 -10.38
C LEU A 162 -4.38 -5.11 -9.10
N SER A 163 -3.16 -4.56 -9.04
CA SER A 163 -2.31 -4.68 -7.85
C SER A 163 -2.88 -3.95 -6.64
N ILE A 164 -3.52 -2.79 -6.81
CA ILE A 164 -4.24 -2.11 -5.74
C ILE A 164 -5.47 -2.91 -5.30
N GLY A 165 -6.26 -3.43 -6.25
CA GLY A 165 -7.39 -4.30 -5.95
C GLY A 165 -6.98 -5.53 -5.13
N MET A 166 -5.85 -6.16 -5.47
CA MET A 166 -5.28 -7.25 -4.68
C MET A 166 -4.80 -6.80 -3.29
N CYS A 167 -4.08 -5.68 -3.19
CA CYS A 167 -3.66 -5.15 -1.88
C CYS A 167 -4.86 -4.86 -0.97
N ILE A 168 -5.90 -4.17 -1.48
CA ILE A 168 -7.15 -3.92 -0.75
C ILE A 168 -7.77 -5.25 -0.32
N THR A 169 -7.97 -6.19 -1.25
CA THR A 169 -8.59 -7.50 -0.99
C THR A 169 -7.90 -8.23 0.16
N ILE A 170 -6.57 -8.36 0.14
CA ILE A 170 -5.84 -9.07 1.20
C ILE A 170 -5.91 -8.28 2.53
N THR A 171 -5.90 -6.94 2.49
CA THR A 171 -6.10 -6.08 3.67
C THR A 171 -7.43 -6.34 4.35
N SER A 172 -8.51 -6.27 3.59
CA SER A 172 -9.85 -6.53 4.07
C SER A 172 -10.03 -7.99 4.51
N LEU A 173 -9.36 -8.95 3.87
CA LEU A 173 -9.39 -10.36 4.30
C LEU A 173 -8.68 -10.58 5.65
N THR A 174 -7.49 -10.01 5.83
CA THR A 174 -6.74 -10.09 7.10
C THR A 174 -7.48 -9.42 8.25
N LEU A 175 -8.14 -8.27 7.99
CA LEU A 175 -8.99 -7.61 8.97
C LEU A 175 -10.26 -8.43 9.28
N THR A 176 -10.95 -8.94 8.25
CA THR A 176 -12.10 -9.86 8.41
C THR A 176 -11.73 -11.06 9.29
N TYR A 177 -10.55 -11.65 9.08
CA TYR A 177 -10.04 -12.74 9.92
C TYR A 177 -9.77 -12.29 11.36
N LYS A 178 -9.15 -11.12 11.58
CA LYS A 178 -8.91 -10.57 12.94
C LYS A 178 -10.21 -10.44 13.74
N TYR A 179 -11.22 -9.76 13.19
CA TYR A 179 -12.50 -9.56 13.88
C TYR A 179 -13.34 -10.84 13.97
N GLY A 180 -13.28 -11.71 12.95
CA GLY A 180 -13.94 -13.01 12.99
C GLY A 180 -13.35 -13.95 14.05
N ALA A 181 -12.03 -13.91 14.25
CA ALA A 181 -11.35 -14.67 15.30
C ALA A 181 -11.64 -14.09 16.70
N GLU A 182 -11.66 -12.76 16.83
CA GLU A 182 -12.00 -12.04 18.06
C GLU A 182 -13.39 -12.45 18.57
N MET A 183 -14.44 -12.31 17.77
CA MET A 183 -15.80 -12.61 18.23
C MET A 183 -16.05 -14.08 18.58
N VAL A 184 -15.28 -15.01 18.00
CA VAL A 184 -15.41 -16.46 18.22
C VAL A 184 -14.53 -16.95 19.39
N THR A 185 -13.56 -16.14 19.84
CA THR A 185 -12.60 -16.53 20.90
C THR A 185 -13.02 -15.95 22.25
N PRO A 186 -13.24 -16.78 23.31
CA PRO A 186 -13.55 -16.27 24.64
C PRO A 186 -12.48 -15.34 25.22
N ASP A 187 -12.89 -14.28 25.94
CA ASP A 187 -12.02 -13.20 26.43
C ASP A 187 -10.72 -13.64 27.15
N PRO A 188 -10.71 -14.68 28.03
CA PRO A 188 -9.48 -15.09 28.70
C PRO A 188 -8.40 -15.62 27.75
N ILE A 189 -8.82 -16.18 26.61
CA ILE A 189 -7.95 -16.64 25.54
C ILE A 189 -7.56 -15.45 24.66
N TRP A 190 -8.55 -14.63 24.25
CA TRP A 190 -8.32 -13.48 23.38
C TRP A 190 -7.34 -12.46 23.97
N THR A 191 -7.52 -12.08 25.24
CA THR A 191 -6.61 -11.16 25.96
C THR A 191 -5.16 -11.65 25.99
N THR A 192 -4.95 -12.96 26.13
CA THR A 192 -3.62 -13.59 26.05
C THR A 192 -3.07 -13.57 24.62
N SER A 193 -3.90 -13.86 23.61
CA SER A 193 -3.52 -13.90 22.19
C SER A 193 -3.37 -12.51 21.55
N THR A 194 -3.96 -11.45 22.11
CA THR A 194 -4.02 -10.10 21.52
C THR A 194 -2.62 -9.57 21.16
N SER A 195 -1.63 -9.84 22.02
CA SER A 195 -0.22 -9.46 21.77
C SER A 195 0.35 -10.10 20.49
N MET A 196 0.05 -11.38 20.25
CA MET A 196 0.50 -12.09 19.04
C MET A 196 -0.18 -11.56 17.78
N PHE A 197 -1.51 -11.34 17.83
CA PHE A 197 -2.25 -10.72 16.73
C PHE A 197 -1.73 -9.31 16.42
N GLY A 198 -1.43 -8.50 17.44
CA GLY A 198 -0.85 -7.16 17.28
C GLY A 198 0.51 -7.19 16.55
N ILE A 199 1.44 -8.05 16.97
CA ILE A 199 2.76 -8.18 16.34
C ILE A 199 2.64 -8.63 14.88
N VAL A 200 1.84 -9.66 14.61
CA VAL A 200 1.61 -10.17 13.24
C VAL A 200 0.98 -9.08 12.37
N PHE A 201 0.00 -8.33 12.89
CA PHE A 201 -0.65 -7.25 12.16
C PHE A 201 0.31 -6.08 11.86
N ILE A 202 1.18 -5.70 12.80
CA ILE A 202 2.22 -4.66 12.57
C ILE A 202 3.18 -5.09 11.44
N ILE A 203 3.67 -6.33 11.46
CA ILE A 203 4.52 -6.88 10.39
C ILE A 203 3.78 -6.86 9.05
N TRP A 204 2.50 -7.24 9.06
CA TRP A 204 1.66 -7.31 7.87
C TRP A 204 1.38 -5.92 7.27
N ILE A 205 1.14 -4.90 8.11
CA ILE A 205 1.01 -3.49 7.68
C ILE A 205 2.36 -2.93 7.16
N ALA A 206 3.49 -3.29 7.77
CA ALA A 206 4.81 -2.88 7.27
C ALA A 206 5.08 -3.45 5.86
N LEU A 207 4.69 -4.72 5.62
CA LEU A 207 4.76 -5.34 4.29
C LEU A 207 3.84 -4.66 3.27
N LEU A 208 2.60 -4.29 3.66
CA LEU A 208 1.73 -3.47 2.80
C LEU A 208 2.40 -2.15 2.40
N VAL A 209 2.92 -1.39 3.36
CA VAL A 209 3.53 -0.07 3.11
C VAL A 209 4.74 -0.19 2.18
N LEU A 210 5.54 -1.25 2.33
CA LEU A 210 6.63 -1.57 1.42
C LEU A 210 6.13 -1.89 -0.01
N VAL A 211 5.11 -2.75 -0.15
CA VAL A 211 4.55 -3.08 -1.47
C VAL A 211 3.88 -1.87 -2.13
N ALA A 212 3.07 -1.11 -1.37
CA ALA A 212 2.37 0.08 -1.84
C ALA A 212 3.35 1.19 -2.25
N SER A 213 4.41 1.44 -1.47
CA SER A 213 5.43 2.43 -1.84
C SER A 213 6.18 2.03 -3.12
N VAL A 214 6.54 0.75 -3.30
CA VAL A 214 7.15 0.26 -4.55
C VAL A 214 6.20 0.41 -5.74
N LEU A 215 4.90 0.15 -5.57
CA LEU A 215 3.88 0.34 -6.63
C LEU A 215 3.69 1.83 -6.98
N CYS A 216 3.60 2.70 -5.98
CA CYS A 216 3.46 4.15 -6.16
C CYS A 216 4.71 4.75 -6.81
N LEU A 217 5.93 4.38 -6.38
CA LEU A 217 7.18 4.79 -7.03
C LEU A 217 7.23 4.32 -8.49
N ARG A 218 6.82 3.08 -8.77
CA ARG A 218 6.73 2.55 -10.15
C ARG A 218 5.72 3.29 -11.02
N LEU A 219 4.66 3.89 -10.47
CA LEU A 219 3.81 4.82 -11.23
C LEU A 219 4.42 6.22 -11.34
N PHE A 220 4.90 6.79 -10.25
CA PHE A 220 5.44 8.15 -10.21
C PHE A 220 6.58 8.33 -11.23
N ILE A 221 7.52 7.38 -11.27
CA ILE A 221 8.58 7.33 -12.29
C ILE A 221 7.99 7.30 -13.71
N TRP A 222 6.95 6.51 -13.95
CA TRP A 222 6.32 6.43 -15.28
C TRP A 222 5.61 7.74 -15.66
N ILE A 223 4.88 8.36 -14.73
CA ILE A 223 4.22 9.66 -14.93
C ILE A 223 5.27 10.73 -15.25
N LEU A 224 6.36 10.81 -14.46
CA LEU A 224 7.47 11.74 -14.71
C LEU A 224 8.11 11.49 -16.09
N THR A 225 8.44 10.25 -16.44
CA THR A 225 9.01 9.95 -17.77
C THR A 225 8.07 10.31 -18.92
N LYS A 226 6.75 10.26 -18.70
CA LYS A 226 5.75 10.66 -19.71
C LYS A 226 5.54 12.18 -19.78
N TRP A 227 5.70 12.89 -18.66
CA TRP A 227 5.71 14.36 -18.61
C TRP A 227 6.96 14.93 -19.28
N PHE A 228 8.16 14.50 -18.86
CA PHE A 228 9.43 14.96 -19.46
C PHE A 228 9.67 14.46 -20.89
N ALA A 229 8.81 13.59 -21.43
CA ALA A 229 8.81 13.18 -22.83
C ALA A 229 7.85 14.00 -23.73
N LYS A 230 7.14 14.99 -23.17
CA LYS A 230 6.55 16.07 -23.97
C LYS A 230 7.64 17.12 -24.24
N PRO A 231 8.13 17.29 -25.49
CA PRO A 231 8.78 18.54 -25.84
C PRO A 231 7.74 19.67 -25.79
N GLU A 232 8.18 20.86 -25.42
CA GLU A 232 7.41 22.08 -25.67
C GLU A 232 7.25 22.31 -27.19
N LYS A 233 6.23 23.09 -27.56
CA LYS A 233 5.89 23.47 -28.94
C LYS A 233 5.91 24.99 -29.05
#